data_AF-A0A0G1YYE1-F1
#
_entry.id   AF-A0A0G1YYE1-F1
#
_cell.length_a   1.000
_cell.length_b   1.000
_cell.length_c   1.000
_cell.angle_alpha   90.00
_cell.angle_beta   90.00
_cell.angle_gamma   90.00
#
_symmetry.space_group_name_H-M   'P 1'
#
loop_
_entity.id
_entity.type
_entity.pdbx_description
1 polymer ?
#
loop_
_entity_poly.entity_id
_entity_poly.type
_entity_poly.pdbx_seq_one_letter_code
_entity_poly.pdbx_strand_id
1 'polypeptide(L)'
;MLVWKNQYSAMNTKIIDLDTVAIAPSVLAAWIEHSGKEVRKLVQQGVITKQTKIPDERGQLDPDGKLTIFVEISGNRIEMVVPNGQWQTPAAN
;
A
#
# COMPACT_ATOMS: atom_id res chain seq x y z
N MET A 1 -9.42 12.11 33.80
CA MET A 1 -8.51 12.07 32.64
C MET A 1 -8.80 10.77 31.89
N LEU A 2 -9.63 10.83 30.84
CA LEU A 2 -10.06 9.64 30.09
C LEU A 2 -9.01 9.31 29.04
N VAL A 3 -8.20 8.28 29.33
CA VAL A 3 -7.25 7.71 28.37
C VAL A 3 -8.07 6.88 27.38
N TRP A 4 -8.28 7.41 26.18
CA TRP A 4 -8.79 6.62 25.05
C TRP A 4 -7.71 5.59 24.70
N LYS A 5 -7.82 4.39 25.27
CA LYS A 5 -7.09 3.22 24.78
C LYS A 5 -7.61 2.97 23.37
N ASN A 6 -6.79 3.25 22.38
CA ASN A 6 -7.06 2.97 20.98
C ASN A 6 -7.17 1.44 20.84
N GLN A 7 -8.40 0.90 20.94
CA GLN A 7 -8.70 -0.53 20.84
C GLN A 7 -8.75 -0.99 19.38
N TYR A 8 -7.74 -0.63 18.58
CA TYR A 8 -7.43 -1.42 17.40
C TYR A 8 -6.64 -2.61 17.91
N SER A 9 -7.38 -3.66 18.27
CA SER A 9 -6.86 -5.01 18.42
C SER A 9 -5.81 -5.24 17.35
N ALA A 10 -4.61 -5.63 17.79
CA ALA A 10 -3.49 -6.01 16.95
C ALA A 10 -3.90 -7.18 16.04
N MET A 11 -4.60 -6.86 14.94
CA MET A 11 -4.66 -7.74 13.79
C MET A 11 -3.23 -7.79 13.29
N ASN A 12 -2.69 -9.00 13.18
CA ASN A 12 -1.29 -9.31 12.95
C ASN A 12 -0.87 -8.96 11.51
N THR A 13 -1.07 -7.71 11.09
CA THR A 13 -0.78 -7.21 9.75
C THR A 13 0.73 -7.09 9.61
N LYS A 14 1.30 -7.73 8.59
CA LYS A 14 2.73 -7.72 8.32
C LYS A 14 3.04 -6.78 7.16
N ILE A 15 3.93 -5.82 7.36
CA ILE A 15 4.50 -5.03 6.26
C ILE A 15 5.60 -5.84 5.58
N ILE A 16 5.55 -5.94 4.26
CA ILE A 16 6.51 -6.68 3.43
C ILE A 16 7.03 -5.79 2.30
N ASP A 17 8.25 -6.09 1.86
CA ASP A 17 8.85 -5.51 0.66
C ASP A 17 8.22 -6.15 -0.59
N LEU A 18 7.72 -5.33 -1.51
CA LEU A 18 7.08 -5.81 -2.73
C LEU A 18 8.05 -6.32 -3.78
N ASP A 19 9.34 -5.96 -3.70
CA ASP A 19 10.39 -6.56 -4.54
C ASP A 19 10.51 -8.07 -4.31
N THR A 20 10.03 -8.53 -3.15
CA THR A 20 9.96 -9.94 -2.77
C THR A 20 8.60 -10.55 -3.06
N VAL A 21 7.72 -9.96 -3.88
CA VAL A 21 6.38 -10.50 -4.16
C VAL A 21 6.14 -10.58 -5.65
N ALA A 22 5.75 -11.77 -6.14
CA ALA A 22 5.29 -11.93 -7.50
C ALA A 22 3.85 -11.42 -7.60
N ILE A 23 3.63 -10.29 -8.29
CA ILE A 23 2.31 -9.71 -8.55
C ILE A 23 1.95 -9.89 -10.03
N ALA A 24 0.71 -10.26 -10.32
CA ALA A 24 0.23 -10.38 -11.69
C ALA A 24 0.37 -9.05 -12.45
N PRO A 25 0.81 -9.05 -13.73
CA PRO A 25 1.01 -7.81 -14.49
C PRO A 25 -0.24 -6.93 -14.61
N SER A 26 -1.43 -7.53 -14.66
CA SER A 26 -2.71 -6.80 -14.68
C SER A 26 -2.96 -6.00 -13.40
N VAL A 27 -2.56 -6.54 -12.24
CA VAL A 27 -2.65 -5.84 -10.96
C VAL A 27 -1.64 -4.69 -10.91
N LEU A 28 -0.42 -4.91 -11.38
CA LEU A 28 0.59 -3.85 -11.45
C LEU A 28 0.13 -2.69 -12.34
N ALA A 29 -0.47 -2.98 -13.50
CA ALA A 29 -1.04 -1.95 -14.37
C ALA A 29 -2.17 -1.17 -13.67
N ALA A 30 -3.07 -1.87 -12.97
CA ALA A 30 -4.13 -1.24 -12.20
C ALA A 30 -3.58 -0.35 -11.07
N TRP A 31 -2.52 -0.80 -10.39
CA TRP A 31 -1.83 -0.03 -9.35
C TRP A 31 -1.22 1.26 -9.92
N ILE A 32 -0.51 1.19 -11.04
CA ILE A 32 0.11 2.36 -11.69
C ILE A 32 -0.96 3.38 -12.09
N GLU A 33 -2.08 2.91 -12.67
CA GLU A 33 -3.18 3.80 -13.04
C GLU A 33 -3.83 4.46 -11.82
N HIS A 34 -4.12 3.67 -10.78
CA HIS A 34 -4.74 4.14 -9.55
C HIS A 34 -3.84 5.13 -8.80
N SER A 35 -2.61 4.73 -8.47
CA SER A 35 -1.66 5.56 -7.73
C SER A 35 -1.30 6.83 -8.49
N GLY A 36 -1.16 6.77 -9.82
CA GLY A 36 -0.94 7.94 -10.67
C GLY A 36 -2.09 8.94 -10.61
N LYS A 37 -3.35 8.47 -10.53
CA LYS A 37 -4.52 9.34 -10.36
C LYS A 37 -4.53 10.01 -8.99
N GLU A 38 -4.25 9.27 -7.92
CA GLU A 38 -4.22 9.83 -6.56
C GLU A 38 -3.07 10.82 -6.35
N VAL A 39 -1.86 10.51 -6.85
CA VAL A 39 -0.72 11.45 -6.82
C VAL A 39 -1.06 12.75 -7.55
N ARG A 40 -1.73 12.69 -8.72
CA ARG A 40 -2.18 13.90 -9.43
C ARG A 40 -3.16 14.74 -8.61
N LYS A 41 -4.09 14.11 -7.88
CA LYS A 41 -5.01 14.83 -6.98
C LYS A 41 -4.25 15.53 -5.87
N LEU A 42 -3.29 14.87 -5.24
CA LEU A 42 -2.47 15.46 -4.17
C LEU A 42 -1.65 16.67 -4.68
N VAL A 43 -1.14 16.61 -5.92
CA VAL A 43 -0.48 17.76 -6.56
C VAL A 43 -1.46 18.91 -6.79
N GLN A 44 -2.65 18.63 -7.33
CA GLN A 44 -3.68 19.66 -7.58
C GLN A 44 -4.18 20.33 -6.29
N GLN A 45 -4.18 19.59 -5.18
CA GLN A 45 -4.52 20.10 -3.85
C GLN A 45 -3.37 20.86 -3.18
N GLY A 46 -2.18 20.89 -3.78
CA GLY A 46 -0.99 21.52 -3.20
C GLY A 46 -0.39 20.75 -2.02
N VAL A 47 -0.80 19.50 -1.79
CA VAL A 47 -0.28 18.64 -0.71
C VAL A 47 1.15 18.20 -1.01
N ILE A 48 1.44 17.93 -2.28
CA ILE A 48 2.77 17.56 -2.76
C ILE A 48 3.11 18.37 -4.01
N THR A 49 4.39 18.50 -4.32
CA THR A 49 4.88 19.21 -5.50
C THR A 49 5.61 18.25 -6.45
N LYS A 50 5.96 18.74 -7.65
CA LYS A 50 6.79 17.98 -8.59
C LYS A 50 8.18 17.60 -8.06
N GLN A 51 8.63 18.26 -6.99
CA GLN A 51 9.93 17.99 -6.34
C GLN A 51 9.79 17.04 -5.15
N THR A 52 8.56 16.70 -4.73
CA THR A 52 8.33 15.76 -3.65
C THR A 52 8.81 14.38 -4.08
N LYS A 53 9.80 13.84 -3.35
CA LYS A 53 10.25 12.46 -3.53
C LYS A 53 9.10 11.51 -3.14
N ILE A 54 8.70 10.67 -4.08
CA ILE A 54 7.73 9.60 -3.85
C ILE A 54 8.50 8.39 -3.30
N PRO A 55 8.15 7.87 -2.12
CA PRO A 55 8.74 6.63 -1.61
C PRO A 55 8.31 5.42 -2.42
N ASP A 56 9.05 4.32 -2.26
CA ASP A 56 8.68 3.04 -2.86
C ASP A 56 7.42 2.46 -2.21
N GLU A 57 6.63 1.73 -3.00
CA GLU A 57 5.48 1.00 -2.51
C GLU A 57 5.86 -0.16 -1.58
N ARG A 58 4.95 -0.50 -0.67
CA ARG A 58 5.07 -1.63 0.26
C ARG A 58 3.82 -2.48 0.24
N GLY A 59 3.96 -3.72 0.69
CA GLY A 59 2.85 -4.65 0.86
C GLY A 59 2.41 -4.67 2.32
N GLN A 60 1.11 -4.71 2.57
CA GLN A 60 0.55 -5.07 3.86
C GLN A 60 -0.20 -6.40 3.69
N LEU A 61 0.27 -7.42 4.38
CA LEU A 61 -0.38 -8.73 4.45
C LEU A 61 -1.27 -8.78 5.69
N ASP A 62 -2.57 -8.86 5.46
CA ASP A 62 -3.56 -9.00 6.51
C ASP A 62 -3.64 -10.46 7.00
N PRO A 63 -4.09 -10.70 8.25
CA PRO A 63 -4.18 -12.06 8.81
C PRO A 63 -5.08 -13.02 8.03
N ASP A 64 -6.01 -12.50 7.23
CA ASP A 64 -6.90 -13.28 6.37
C ASP A 64 -6.27 -13.62 5.00
N GLY A 65 -4.98 -13.30 4.80
CA GLY A 65 -4.25 -13.58 3.59
C GLY A 65 -4.53 -12.61 2.45
N LYS A 66 -5.07 -11.42 2.74
CA LYS A 66 -5.16 -10.34 1.74
C LYS A 66 -3.88 -9.54 1.68
N LEU A 67 -3.44 -9.22 0.46
CA LEU A 67 -2.35 -8.29 0.23
C LEU A 67 -2.91 -6.94 -0.17
N THR A 68 -2.45 -5.88 0.48
CA THR A 68 -2.70 -4.49 0.09
C THR A 68 -1.38 -3.87 -0.34
N ILE A 69 -1.31 -3.35 -1.58
CA ILE A 69 -0.20 -2.51 -2.04
C ILE A 69 -0.49 -1.10 -1.54
N PHE A 70 0.50 -0.43 -0.97
CA PHE A 70 0.34 0.95 -0.52
C PHE A 70 1.62 1.78 -0.64
N VAL A 71 1.45 3.09 -0.75
CA VAL A 71 2.52 4.08 -0.61
C VAL A 71 2.05 5.21 0.29
N GLU A 72 2.95 5.71 1.14
CA GLU A 72 2.68 6.83 2.04
C GLU A 72 3.46 8.07 1.59
N ILE A 73 2.75 9.15 1.27
CA ILE A 73 3.32 10.37 0.72
C ILE A 73 2.83 11.55 1.54
N SER A 74 3.73 12.23 2.24
CA SER A 74 3.40 13.41 3.07
C SER A 74 2.22 13.18 4.02
N GLY A 75 2.18 12.01 4.67
CA GLY A 75 1.11 11.63 5.61
C GLY A 75 -0.20 11.14 4.95
N ASN A 76 -0.26 11.08 3.61
CA ASN A 76 -1.40 10.52 2.88
C ASN A 76 -1.06 9.10 2.43
N ARG A 77 -2.03 8.19 2.56
CA ARG A 77 -1.87 6.79 2.18
C ARG A 77 -2.69 6.51 0.93
N ILE A 78 -2.01 6.06 -0.11
CA ILE A 78 -2.61 5.56 -1.34
C ILE A 78 -2.48 4.04 -1.29
N GLU A 79 -3.59 3.32 -1.46
CA GLU A 79 -3.59 1.86 -1.31
C GLU A 79 -4.57 1.16 -2.23
N MET A 80 -4.26 -0.09 -2.55
CA MET A 80 -5.09 -0.95 -3.37
C MET A 80 -5.00 -2.40 -2.89
N VAL A 81 -6.15 -3.02 -2.65
CA VAL A 81 -6.23 -4.44 -2.31
C VAL A 81 -5.95 -5.27 -3.57
N VAL A 82 -5.03 -6.22 -3.47
CA VAL A 82 -4.71 -7.17 -4.53
C VAL A 82 -5.69 -8.35 -4.47
N PRO A 83 -6.37 -8.69 -5.56
CA PRO A 83 -7.25 -9.85 -5.59
C PRO A 83 -6.51 -11.15 -5.26
N ASN A 84 -7.18 -12.05 -4.54
CA ASN A 84 -6.63 -13.37 -4.21
C ASN A 84 -6.23 -14.13 -5.48
N GLY A 85 -5.09 -14.84 -5.42
CA GLY A 85 -4.55 -15.59 -6.55
C GLY A 85 -3.83 -14.73 -7.60
N GLN A 86 -3.81 -13.40 -7.46
CA GLN A 86 -3.04 -12.49 -8.32
C GLN A 86 -1.69 -12.10 -7.71
N TRP A 87 -1.28 -12.75 -6.62
CA TRP A 87 0.00 -12.53 -5.99
C TRP A 87 0.49 -13.78 -5.26
N GLN A 88 1.81 -13.89 -5.10
CA GLN A 88 2.48 -14.95 -4.34
C GLN A 88 3.76 -14.39 -3.69
N THR A 89 4.01 -14.73 -2.42
CA THR A 89 5.37 -14.61 -1.87
C THR A 89 6.22 -15.75 -2.41
N PRO A 90 7.51 -15.52 -2.76
CA PRO A 90 8.48 -16.55 -3.01
C PRO A 90 8.40 -17.56 -1.88
N ALA A 91 8.48 -18.85 -2.23
CA ALA A 91 8.61 -19.88 -1.22
C ALA A 91 9.77 -19.50 -0.29
N ALA A 92 9.54 -19.56 1.02
CA ALA A 92 10.64 -19.56 1.97
C ALA A 92 11.49 -20.80 1.63
N ASN A 93 12.65 -20.57 1.00
CA ASN A 93 13.63 -21.62 0.77
C ASN A 93 14.11 -22.21 2.10
#